data_AF-A0AA41M3N1-F1
#
_entry.id   AF-A0AA41M3N1-F1
#
_cell.length_a   1.000
_cell.length_b   1.000
_cell.length_c   1.000
_cell.angle_alpha   90.00
_cell.angle_beta   90.00
_cell.angle_gamma   90.00
#
_symmetry.space_group_name_H-M   'P 1'
#
loop_
_entity.id
_entity.type
_entity.pdbx_description
1 polymer ?
#
loop_
_entity_poly.entity_id
_entity_poly.type
_entity_poly.pdbx_seq_one_letter_code
_entity_poly.pdbx_strand_id
1 'polypeptide(L)'
;MDPIIVGVDPGSTSAVAAVDFQGELELLESGKNFPPRDIISEIVDAGKPVMVTSDKGETPSKVKKIAASVGAREFVPEKDLLKDRKKELGQGSNSHEKDASAAAMHAFKTHRSGIEEIKTLSQDMDLDMAEVAKKYFKPGKNVMEDSQEEENTKDEKGKNNPFKRKAERLEEKVDTLQEELEEKEESLEFKEQQRRDLQSKYDKLKAGKTEDILKDAKVEKLKNKIEQRDKKIDRLQDRLDNALLREKQYKKAVEEIQKGGKIVPLVEESSPGEEPFVTYSKELRDRMRSKGKEVYHVDEAEGIELGERFVLTEFEDGEDIIKRYRSSR
;
A
#
# COMPACT_ATOMS: atom_id res chain seq x y z
N MET A 1 5.17 -14.89 -17.07
CA MET A 1 4.51 -13.85 -16.26
C MET A 1 4.47 -12.65 -17.14
N ASP A 2 3.27 -12.20 -17.42
CA ASP A 2 3.03 -11.16 -18.40
C ASP A 2 3.48 -9.79 -17.88
N PRO A 3 3.94 -8.90 -18.77
CA PRO A 3 4.32 -7.55 -18.39
C PRO A 3 3.09 -6.76 -17.94
N ILE A 4 3.23 -6.07 -16.80
CA ILE A 4 2.15 -5.26 -16.22
C ILE A 4 2.60 -3.82 -15.98
N ILE A 5 1.64 -2.90 -16.10
CA ILE A 5 1.75 -1.48 -15.76
C ILE A 5 0.97 -1.25 -14.48
N VAL A 6 1.62 -0.68 -13.48
CA VAL A 6 1.08 -0.56 -12.13
C VAL A 6 0.74 0.89 -11.82
N GLY A 7 -0.47 1.13 -11.34
CA GLY A 7 -0.89 2.40 -10.75
C GLY A 7 -0.96 2.28 -9.24
N VAL A 8 -0.44 3.28 -8.54
CA VAL A 8 -0.44 3.36 -7.07
C VAL A 8 -1.05 4.69 -6.64
N ASP A 9 -2.07 4.63 -5.79
CA ASP A 9 -2.59 5.79 -5.06
C ASP A 9 -2.05 5.75 -3.62
N PRO A 10 -1.05 6.58 -3.27
CA PRO A 10 -0.44 6.58 -1.96
C PRO A 10 -1.20 7.51 -0.98
N GLY A 11 -1.65 6.95 0.14
CA GLY A 11 -2.37 7.70 1.17
C GLY A 11 -2.49 6.95 2.51
N SER A 12 -3.33 7.46 3.42
CA SER A 12 -3.74 6.74 4.63
C SER A 12 -4.51 5.46 4.28
N THR A 13 -5.34 5.55 3.25
CA THR A 13 -5.78 4.43 2.44
C THR A 13 -4.93 4.45 1.17
N SER A 14 -4.15 3.39 0.95
CA SER A 14 -3.43 3.23 -0.32
C SER A 14 -4.14 2.22 -1.18
N ALA A 15 -4.03 2.39 -2.49
CA ALA A 15 -4.56 1.44 -3.46
C ALA A 15 -3.51 1.11 -4.52
N VAL A 16 -3.61 -0.09 -5.07
CA VAL A 16 -2.77 -0.58 -6.16
C VAL A 16 -3.66 -1.19 -7.23
N ALA A 17 -3.31 -0.91 -8.48
CA ALA A 17 -3.92 -1.51 -9.64
C ALA A 17 -2.83 -1.95 -10.61
N ALA A 18 -3.04 -3.06 -11.33
CA ALA A 18 -2.15 -3.48 -12.40
C ALA A 18 -2.97 -3.81 -13.65
N VAL A 19 -2.51 -3.31 -14.80
CA VAL A 19 -3.06 -3.65 -16.11
C VAL A 19 -2.01 -4.33 -16.97
N ASP A 20 -2.42 -5.32 -17.75
CA ASP A 20 -1.55 -6.00 -18.69
C ASP A 20 -1.33 -5.18 -19.99
N PHE A 21 -0.63 -5.76 -20.96
CA PHE A 21 -0.39 -5.12 -22.27
C PHE A 21 -1.58 -5.22 -23.24
N GLN A 22 -2.69 -5.82 -22.81
CA GLN A 22 -3.96 -5.85 -23.52
C GLN A 22 -4.91 -4.76 -22.97
N GLY A 23 -4.59 -4.23 -21.78
CA GLY A 23 -5.38 -3.25 -21.05
C GLY A 23 -6.37 -3.89 -20.09
N GLU A 24 -6.25 -5.18 -19.83
CA GLU A 24 -7.08 -5.91 -18.88
C GLU A 24 -6.54 -5.71 -17.45
N LEU A 25 -7.45 -5.64 -16.48
CA LEU A 25 -7.13 -5.37 -15.08
C LEU A 25 -6.80 -6.67 -14.35
N GLU A 26 -5.52 -6.86 -14.01
CA GLU A 26 -4.99 -8.08 -13.38
C GLU A 26 -4.95 -7.98 -11.85
N LEU A 27 -4.90 -6.76 -11.30
CA LEU A 27 -4.88 -6.49 -9.87
C LEU A 27 -5.67 -5.22 -9.58
N LEU A 28 -6.47 -5.25 -8.52
CA LEU A 28 -7.10 -4.07 -7.96
C LEU A 28 -7.39 -4.30 -6.48
N GLU A 29 -6.62 -3.65 -5.62
CA GLU A 29 -6.78 -3.75 -4.17
C GLU A 29 -6.56 -2.41 -3.49
N SER A 30 -7.24 -2.21 -2.37
CA SER A 30 -7.05 -1.05 -1.51
C SER A 30 -7.12 -1.42 -0.04
N GLY A 31 -6.41 -0.68 0.79
CA GLY A 31 -6.34 -0.94 2.23
C GLY A 31 -5.92 0.27 3.03
N LYS A 32 -6.48 0.39 4.25
CA LYS A 32 -5.95 1.30 5.26
C LYS A 32 -4.63 0.77 5.77
N ASN A 33 -3.66 1.65 5.96
CA ASN A 33 -2.29 1.29 6.38
C ASN A 33 -1.66 0.21 5.49
N PHE A 34 -2.01 0.16 4.20
CA PHE A 34 -1.50 -0.84 3.27
C PHE A 34 0.02 -0.65 3.09
N PRO A 35 0.87 -1.55 3.65
CA PRO A 35 2.28 -1.27 3.70
C PRO A 35 2.93 -1.51 2.34
N PRO A 36 4.00 -0.77 1.98
CA PRO A 36 4.68 -0.93 0.69
C PRO A 36 5.10 -2.37 0.39
N ARG A 37 5.48 -3.15 1.41
CA ARG A 37 5.84 -4.57 1.27
C ARG A 37 4.70 -5.42 0.71
N ASP A 38 3.50 -5.24 1.25
CA ASP A 38 2.33 -5.99 0.80
C ASP A 38 1.91 -5.56 -0.60
N ILE A 39 1.94 -4.25 -0.88
CA ILE A 39 1.72 -3.70 -2.23
C ILE A 39 2.70 -4.33 -3.23
N ILE A 40 4.00 -4.38 -2.89
CA ILE A 40 5.02 -5.01 -3.73
C ILE A 40 4.73 -6.50 -3.94
N SER A 41 4.31 -7.22 -2.89
CA SER A 41 3.97 -8.63 -2.98
C SER A 41 2.80 -8.87 -3.94
N GLU A 42 1.73 -8.08 -3.83
CA GLU A 42 0.55 -8.21 -4.72
C GLU A 42 0.93 -7.88 -6.17
N ILE A 43 1.77 -6.86 -6.40
CA ILE A 43 2.28 -6.51 -7.73
C ILE A 43 3.06 -7.69 -8.36
N VAL A 44 3.97 -8.30 -7.60
CA VAL A 44 4.82 -9.39 -8.08
C VAL A 44 4.01 -10.67 -8.33
N ASP A 45 2.98 -10.90 -7.52
CA ASP A 45 2.03 -12.01 -7.70
C ASP A 45 1.18 -11.82 -8.96
N ALA A 46 0.78 -10.58 -9.27
CA ALA A 46 -0.02 -10.25 -10.45
C ALA A 46 0.76 -10.37 -11.78
N GLY A 47 2.06 -10.05 -11.80
CA GLY A 47 2.83 -10.12 -13.05
C GLY A 47 4.25 -9.59 -12.96
N LYS A 48 4.88 -9.34 -14.12
CA LYS A 48 6.19 -8.70 -14.20
C LYS A 48 6.03 -7.18 -14.36
N PRO A 49 6.20 -6.37 -13.31
CA PRO A 49 6.06 -4.92 -13.42
C PRO A 49 7.16 -4.34 -14.30
N VAL A 50 6.73 -3.56 -15.29
CA VAL A 50 7.62 -2.84 -16.23
C VAL A 50 7.56 -1.33 -16.03
N MET A 51 6.42 -0.85 -15.54
CA MET A 51 6.16 0.56 -15.30
C MET A 51 5.30 0.74 -14.04
N VAL A 52 5.60 1.77 -13.25
CA VAL A 52 4.85 2.16 -12.05
C VAL A 52 4.53 3.64 -12.16
N THR A 53 3.30 4.02 -11.82
CA THR A 53 2.82 5.40 -11.93
C THR A 53 1.86 5.76 -10.80
N SER A 54 1.54 7.05 -10.69
CA SER A 54 0.50 7.60 -9.83
C SER A 54 -0.37 8.56 -10.62
N ASP A 55 -1.47 9.00 -10.04
CA ASP A 55 -2.38 9.97 -10.65
C ASP A 55 -1.85 11.42 -10.67
N LYS A 56 -0.69 11.68 -10.05
CA LYS A 56 -0.10 13.01 -9.86
C LYS A 56 1.03 13.32 -10.84
N GLY A 57 1.14 14.58 -11.23
CA GLY A 57 2.23 15.12 -12.06
C GLY A 57 3.57 15.25 -11.33
N GLU A 58 3.58 15.08 -10.01
CA GLU A 58 4.79 14.82 -9.23
C GLU A 58 4.66 13.48 -8.51
N THR A 59 5.53 12.54 -8.84
CA THR A 59 5.46 11.20 -8.26
C THR A 59 5.73 11.23 -6.74
N PRO A 60 4.80 10.71 -5.93
CA PRO A 60 4.99 10.61 -4.49
C PRO A 60 6.17 9.70 -4.12
N SER A 61 6.86 10.00 -3.01
CA SER A 61 8.04 9.25 -2.57
C SER A 61 7.78 7.75 -2.39
N LYS A 62 6.61 7.35 -1.86
CA LYS A 62 6.20 5.94 -1.73
C LYS A 62 6.16 5.23 -3.09
N VAL A 63 5.68 5.90 -4.14
CA VAL A 63 5.56 5.33 -5.48
C VAL A 63 6.93 5.14 -6.12
N LYS A 64 7.85 6.11 -5.91
CA LYS A 64 9.26 5.97 -6.33
C LYS A 64 9.95 4.77 -5.68
N LYS A 65 9.73 4.59 -4.36
CA LYS A 65 10.26 3.44 -3.62
C LYS A 65 9.72 2.12 -4.19
N ILE A 66 8.40 2.00 -4.38
CA ILE A 66 7.77 0.81 -4.96
C ILE A 66 8.35 0.51 -6.35
N ALA A 67 8.45 1.50 -7.24
CA ALA A 67 9.01 1.35 -8.57
C ALA A 67 10.46 0.82 -8.55
N ALA A 68 11.28 1.37 -7.66
CA ALA A 68 12.66 0.92 -7.47
C ALA A 68 12.72 -0.52 -6.95
N SER A 69 11.92 -0.88 -5.94
CA SER A 69 11.89 -2.22 -5.34
C SER A 69 11.48 -3.31 -6.33
N VAL A 70 10.54 -3.02 -7.23
CA VAL A 70 10.11 -3.97 -8.27
C VAL A 70 10.94 -3.90 -9.57
N GLY A 71 11.90 -2.97 -9.64
CA GLY A 71 12.75 -2.76 -10.81
C GLY A 71 11.97 -2.37 -12.07
N ALA A 72 10.97 -1.49 -11.90
CA ALA A 72 10.13 -0.96 -12.95
C ALA A 72 10.45 0.52 -13.23
N ARG A 73 10.13 0.99 -14.44
CA ARG A 73 10.27 2.40 -14.80
C ARG A 73 9.21 3.23 -14.07
N GLU A 74 9.61 4.34 -13.48
CA GLU A 74 8.67 5.37 -13.04
C GLU A 74 8.09 6.12 -14.25
N PHE A 75 6.76 6.17 -14.36
CA PHE A 75 6.06 7.03 -15.29
C PHE A 75 5.33 8.14 -14.55
N VAL A 76 5.60 9.37 -14.96
CA VAL A 76 5.02 10.58 -14.38
C VAL A 76 4.10 11.20 -15.44
N PRO A 77 2.79 11.31 -15.19
CA PRO A 77 1.90 12.13 -16.00
C PRO A 77 2.41 13.58 -16.08
N GLU A 78 2.13 14.28 -17.19
CA GLU A 78 2.57 15.69 -17.34
C GLU A 78 1.90 16.63 -16.32
N LYS A 79 0.66 16.31 -15.94
CA LYS A 79 -0.15 17.02 -14.95
C LYS A 79 -0.98 16.00 -14.17
N ASP A 80 -1.50 16.41 -13.02
CA ASP A 80 -2.45 15.61 -12.26
C ASP A 80 -3.64 15.18 -13.14
N LEU A 81 -4.03 13.92 -13.02
CA LEU A 81 -5.16 13.37 -13.75
C LEU A 81 -6.46 14.06 -13.32
N LEU A 82 -7.12 14.70 -14.28
CA LEU A 82 -8.39 15.39 -14.07
C LEU A 82 -9.45 14.41 -13.54
N LYS A 83 -10.36 14.90 -12.68
CA LYS A 83 -11.45 14.10 -12.09
C LYS A 83 -12.30 13.37 -13.13
N ASP A 84 -12.58 14.01 -14.26
CA ASP A 84 -13.39 13.39 -15.32
C ASP A 84 -12.62 12.27 -16.03
N ARG A 85 -11.30 12.44 -16.20
CA ARG A 85 -10.43 11.40 -16.76
C ARG A 85 -10.34 10.19 -15.83
N LYS A 86 -10.25 10.43 -14.51
CA LYS A 86 -10.30 9.38 -13.49
C LYS A 86 -11.62 8.61 -13.51
N LYS A 87 -12.76 9.29 -13.73
CA LYS A 87 -14.07 8.63 -13.88
C LYS A 87 -14.18 7.82 -15.17
N GLU A 88 -13.59 8.29 -16.26
CA GLU A 88 -13.61 7.61 -17.56
C GLU A 88 -12.77 6.32 -17.54
N LEU A 89 -11.58 6.39 -16.94
CA LEU A 89 -10.59 5.30 -16.98
C LEU A 89 -10.61 4.39 -15.75
N GLY A 90 -11.05 4.92 -14.60
CA GLY A 90 -10.95 4.25 -13.32
C GLY A 90 -12.05 3.20 -13.11
N GLN A 91 -11.63 2.03 -12.64
CA GLN A 91 -12.50 0.95 -12.21
C GLN A 91 -12.29 0.70 -10.71
N GLY A 92 -13.33 0.22 -10.03
CA GLY A 92 -13.23 -0.12 -8.61
C GLY A 92 -14.42 0.29 -7.77
N SER A 93 -14.41 -0.21 -6.55
CA SER A 93 -15.50 -0.04 -5.58
C SER A 93 -15.43 1.30 -4.87
N ASN A 94 -14.24 1.88 -4.72
CA ASN A 94 -13.99 3.13 -4.00
C ASN A 94 -13.15 4.13 -4.82
N SER A 95 -12.98 5.35 -4.32
CA SER A 95 -12.25 6.41 -5.01
C SER A 95 -10.75 6.12 -5.17
N HIS A 96 -10.12 5.44 -4.21
CA HIS A 96 -8.69 5.13 -4.25
C HIS A 96 -8.38 4.07 -5.31
N GLU A 97 -9.21 3.01 -5.38
CA GLU A 97 -9.13 2.01 -6.44
C GLU A 97 -9.34 2.61 -7.84
N LYS A 98 -10.30 3.53 -7.96
CA LYS A 98 -10.54 4.25 -9.23
C LYS A 98 -9.35 5.11 -9.62
N ASP A 99 -8.71 5.78 -8.66
CA ASP A 99 -7.55 6.62 -8.92
C ASP A 99 -6.32 5.79 -9.31
N ALA A 100 -6.05 4.69 -8.59
CA ALA A 100 -4.96 3.77 -8.92
C ALA A 100 -5.15 3.10 -10.29
N SER A 101 -6.34 2.58 -10.59
CA SER A 101 -6.64 1.95 -11.88
C SER A 101 -6.65 2.98 -13.03
N ALA A 102 -7.16 4.19 -12.80
CA ALA A 102 -7.11 5.26 -13.78
C ALA A 102 -5.66 5.64 -14.13
N ALA A 103 -4.77 5.70 -13.14
CA ALA A 103 -3.35 5.97 -13.36
C ALA A 103 -2.70 4.87 -14.21
N ALA A 104 -2.94 3.59 -13.88
CA ALA A 104 -2.42 2.45 -14.64
C ALA A 104 -2.91 2.46 -16.09
N MET A 105 -4.23 2.62 -16.28
CA MET A 105 -4.87 2.69 -17.59
C MET A 105 -4.42 3.91 -18.41
N HIS A 106 -4.19 5.04 -17.75
CA HIS A 106 -3.64 6.23 -18.40
C HIS A 106 -2.25 5.95 -18.96
N ALA A 107 -1.36 5.37 -18.15
CA ALA A 107 -0.02 4.99 -18.58
C ALA A 107 -0.02 3.99 -19.75
N PHE A 108 -0.90 2.99 -19.70
CA PHE A 108 -1.13 2.04 -20.80
C PHE A 108 -1.54 2.76 -22.09
N LYS A 109 -2.53 3.66 -22.03
CA LYS A 109 -2.98 4.42 -23.20
C LYS A 109 -1.88 5.33 -23.76
N THR A 110 -1.11 5.99 -22.91
CA THR A 110 0.02 6.84 -23.33
C THR A 110 1.11 6.05 -24.04
N HIS A 111 1.41 4.83 -23.59
CA HIS A 111 2.47 3.99 -24.16
C HIS A 111 1.98 2.92 -25.13
N ARG A 112 0.73 3.02 -25.63
CA ARG A 112 0.13 2.00 -26.49
C ARG A 112 0.97 1.68 -27.73
N SER A 113 1.54 2.69 -28.39
CA SER A 113 2.42 2.50 -29.54
C SER A 113 3.70 1.72 -29.18
N GLY A 114 4.36 2.08 -28.09
CA GLY A 114 5.55 1.37 -27.60
C GLY A 114 5.24 -0.06 -27.16
N ILE A 115 4.06 -0.30 -26.57
CA ILE A 115 3.61 -1.65 -26.21
C ILE A 115 3.41 -2.52 -27.46
N GLU A 116 2.81 -2.00 -28.52
CA GLU A 116 2.66 -2.74 -29.78
C GLU A 116 4.01 -3.03 -30.46
N GLU A 117 4.96 -2.10 -30.39
CA GLU A 117 6.33 -2.32 -30.86
C GLU A 117 7.02 -3.44 -30.05
N ILE A 118 6.86 -3.44 -28.72
CA ILE A 118 7.37 -4.49 -27.84
C ILE A 118 6.76 -5.85 -28.19
N LYS A 119 5.44 -5.92 -28.42
CA LYS A 119 4.76 -7.17 -28.81
C LYS A 119 5.31 -7.70 -30.13
N THR A 120 5.44 -6.84 -31.14
CA THR A 120 5.98 -7.20 -32.46
C THR A 120 7.41 -7.71 -32.33
N LEU A 121 8.28 -6.97 -31.62
CA LEU A 121 9.68 -7.35 -31.43
C LEU A 121 9.84 -8.66 -30.65
N SER A 122 9.00 -8.87 -29.64
CA SER A 122 8.96 -10.10 -28.84
C SER A 122 8.55 -11.30 -29.70
N GLN A 123 7.56 -11.14 -30.59
CA GLN A 123 7.11 -12.19 -31.51
C GLN A 123 8.13 -12.49 -32.61
N ASP A 124 8.68 -11.46 -33.25
CA ASP A 124 9.64 -11.60 -34.35
C ASP A 124 10.95 -12.27 -33.91
N MET A 125 11.38 -12.02 -32.67
CA MET A 125 12.64 -12.52 -32.12
C MET A 125 12.47 -13.71 -31.16
N ASP A 126 11.25 -14.17 -30.92
CA ASP A 126 10.90 -15.21 -29.94
C ASP A 126 11.51 -14.94 -28.54
N LEU A 127 11.34 -13.71 -28.05
CA LEU A 127 11.88 -13.22 -26.76
C LEU A 127 10.77 -13.05 -25.72
N ASP A 128 11.11 -13.22 -24.44
CA ASP A 128 10.20 -12.92 -23.31
C ASP A 128 9.76 -11.45 -23.36
N MET A 129 8.46 -11.21 -23.56
CA MET A 129 7.90 -9.88 -23.75
C MET A 129 8.21 -8.94 -22.59
N ALA A 130 8.24 -9.44 -21.37
CA ALA A 130 8.55 -8.63 -20.20
C ALA A 130 10.04 -8.24 -20.13
N GLU A 131 10.97 -9.08 -20.58
CA GLU A 131 12.37 -8.70 -20.73
C GLU A 131 12.57 -7.63 -21.80
N VAL A 132 11.87 -7.75 -22.93
CA VAL A 132 11.88 -6.75 -24.00
C VAL A 132 11.33 -5.42 -23.47
N ALA A 133 10.18 -5.44 -22.79
CA ALA A 133 9.57 -4.28 -22.18
C ALA A 133 10.49 -3.60 -21.15
N LYS A 134 11.11 -4.36 -20.25
CA LYS A 134 12.06 -3.80 -19.27
C LYS A 134 13.25 -3.12 -19.93
N LYS A 135 13.75 -3.64 -21.05
CA LYS A 135 14.84 -3.01 -21.81
C LYS A 135 14.35 -1.77 -22.56
N TYR A 136 13.19 -1.86 -23.20
CA TYR A 136 12.59 -0.76 -23.96
C TYR A 136 12.31 0.45 -23.06
N PHE A 137 11.77 0.20 -21.87
CA PHE A 137 11.47 1.23 -20.89
C PHE A 137 12.63 1.54 -19.93
N LYS A 138 13.87 1.10 -20.20
CA LYS A 138 15.01 1.52 -19.36
C LYS A 138 15.15 3.05 -19.38
N PRO A 139 15.53 3.67 -18.24
CA PRO A 139 15.86 5.09 -18.23
C PRO A 139 17.10 5.31 -19.11
N GLY A 140 16.90 5.89 -20.28
CA GLY A 140 17.96 6.17 -21.24
C GLY A 140 17.63 5.89 -22.71
N LYS A 141 16.46 6.32 -23.21
CA LYS A 141 16.28 6.90 -24.56
C LYS A 141 14.83 7.32 -24.82
N ASN A 142 14.71 8.46 -25.51
CA ASN A 142 13.53 9.13 -26.11
C ASN A 142 12.70 9.96 -25.11
N VAL A 143 12.86 11.30 -25.05
CA VAL A 143 12.63 12.41 -26.02
C VAL A 143 11.14 12.76 -26.14
N MET A 144 10.76 13.78 -25.35
CA MET A 144 9.95 14.97 -25.64
C MET A 144 8.73 14.85 -26.56
N GLU A 145 7.59 15.36 -26.08
CA GLU A 145 6.89 16.44 -26.80
C GLU A 145 6.21 17.41 -25.82
N ASP A 146 6.51 18.70 -26.01
CA ASP A 146 6.03 19.89 -25.31
C ASP A 146 4.56 20.19 -25.62
N SER A 147 3.84 20.82 -24.67
CA SER A 147 2.89 21.93 -24.94
C SER A 147 2.37 22.58 -23.63
N GLN A 148 3.10 23.62 -23.21
CA GLN A 148 2.69 24.96 -22.76
C GLN A 148 1.45 25.25 -21.87
N GLU A 149 1.66 26.33 -21.09
CA GLU A 149 0.74 27.35 -20.56
C GLU A 149 0.06 27.17 -19.17
N GLU A 150 0.69 27.87 -18.21
CA GLU A 150 0.20 29.02 -17.42
C GLU A 150 -0.79 28.93 -16.22
N GLU A 151 -0.36 29.67 -15.19
CA GLU A 151 -1.06 30.45 -14.14
C GLU A 151 -1.52 29.88 -12.77
N ASN A 152 -0.83 30.42 -11.74
CA ASN A 152 -1.32 31.09 -10.51
C ASN A 152 -2.27 30.38 -9.51
N THR A 153 -1.85 30.27 -8.25
CA THR A 153 -2.20 31.22 -7.14
C THR A 153 -1.71 30.72 -5.77
N LYS A 154 -1.75 31.65 -4.79
CA LYS A 154 -1.00 31.75 -3.53
C LYS A 154 -1.74 31.16 -2.30
N ASP A 155 -1.03 31.29 -1.16
CA ASP A 155 -1.48 31.44 0.25
C ASP A 155 -1.77 30.14 1.04
N GLU A 156 -1.51 29.97 2.34
CA GLU A 156 -0.97 30.84 3.40
C GLU A 156 -0.43 29.99 4.59
N LYS A 157 0.18 30.67 5.58
CA LYS A 157 1.00 30.14 6.69
C LYS A 157 0.23 29.53 7.86
N GLY A 158 0.85 28.58 8.59
CA GLY A 158 0.47 28.21 9.96
C GLY A 158 1.62 27.59 10.77
N LYS A 159 2.07 28.28 11.83
CA LYS A 159 3.20 27.93 12.72
C LYS A 159 2.93 26.65 13.52
N ASN A 160 3.93 25.76 13.64
CA ASN A 160 3.88 24.67 14.63
C ASN A 160 5.25 24.37 15.28
N ASN A 161 5.18 24.02 16.56
CA ASN A 161 6.24 24.00 17.58
C ASN A 161 7.41 23.03 17.24
N PRO A 162 8.69 23.48 17.22
CA PRO A 162 9.81 22.73 16.62
C PRO A 162 10.43 21.59 17.46
N PHE A 163 10.06 21.42 18.73
CA PHE A 163 10.72 20.46 19.62
C PHE A 163 10.06 19.08 19.70
N LYS A 164 8.73 18.95 19.52
CA LYS A 164 8.02 17.64 19.49
C LYS A 164 8.27 16.87 18.19
N ARG A 165 8.30 17.61 17.07
CA ARG A 165 8.67 17.10 15.73
C ARG A 165 10.06 16.49 15.64
N LYS A 166 10.99 16.79 16.57
CA LYS A 166 12.36 16.29 16.50
C LYS A 166 12.51 14.92 17.17
N ALA A 167 11.76 14.66 18.24
CA ALA A 167 11.70 13.35 18.88
C ALA A 167 10.89 12.37 18.02
N GLU A 168 9.71 12.77 17.56
CA GLU A 168 8.86 11.98 16.64
C GLU A 168 9.59 11.68 15.31
N ARG A 169 10.30 12.66 14.71
CA ARG A 169 11.13 12.41 13.51
C ARG A 169 12.36 11.55 13.77
N LEU A 170 12.82 11.44 15.01
CA LEU A 170 13.97 10.60 15.36
C LEU A 170 13.53 9.16 15.60
N GLU A 171 12.37 8.95 16.24
CA GLU A 171 11.75 7.63 16.39
C GLU A 171 11.27 7.09 15.04
N GLU A 172 10.56 7.90 14.23
CA GLU A 172 10.19 7.56 12.85
C GLU A 172 11.42 7.30 11.96
N LYS A 173 12.56 7.95 12.24
CA LYS A 173 13.84 7.64 11.58
C LYS A 173 14.45 6.33 12.04
N VAL A 174 14.31 5.97 13.31
CA VAL A 174 14.83 4.71 13.83
C VAL A 174 14.03 3.55 13.26
N ASP A 175 12.71 3.66 13.23
CA ASP A 175 11.83 2.65 12.62
C ASP A 175 12.07 2.53 11.12
N THR A 176 12.15 3.65 10.39
CA THR A 176 12.46 3.59 8.95
C THR A 176 13.87 3.07 8.66
N LEU A 177 14.85 3.34 9.53
CA LEU A 177 16.18 2.75 9.39
C LEU A 177 16.21 1.27 9.75
N GLN A 178 15.38 0.81 10.68
CA GLN A 178 15.23 -0.61 11.01
C GLN A 178 14.54 -1.38 9.88
N GLU A 179 13.47 -0.82 9.29
CA GLU A 179 12.83 -1.35 8.09
C GLU A 179 13.80 -1.37 6.90
N GLU A 180 14.59 -0.32 6.69
CA GLU A 180 15.63 -0.28 5.66
C GLU A 180 16.77 -1.28 5.93
N LEU A 181 17.04 -1.61 7.21
CA LEU A 181 18.02 -2.62 7.59
C LEU A 181 17.48 -4.02 7.27
N GLU A 182 16.25 -4.33 7.68
CA GLU A 182 15.58 -5.60 7.35
C GLU A 182 15.44 -5.79 5.83
N GLU A 183 15.03 -4.76 5.09
CA GLU A 183 14.94 -4.81 3.62
C GLU A 183 16.32 -5.05 2.98
N LYS A 184 17.37 -4.43 3.52
CA LYS A 184 18.75 -4.67 3.05
C LYS A 184 19.25 -6.05 3.43
N GLU A 185 18.92 -6.56 4.60
CA GLU A 185 19.29 -7.90 5.07
C GLU A 185 18.59 -8.97 4.23
N GLU A 186 17.29 -8.87 4.00
CA GLU A 186 16.54 -9.76 3.09
C GLU A 186 17.08 -9.67 1.65
N SER A 187 17.40 -8.46 1.15
CA SER A 187 18.00 -8.28 -0.18
C SER A 187 19.41 -8.87 -0.27
N LEU A 188 20.20 -8.77 0.80
CA LEU A 188 21.55 -9.34 0.89
C LEU A 188 21.46 -10.87 0.91
N GLU A 189 20.58 -11.45 1.73
CA GLU A 189 20.33 -12.89 1.77
C GLU A 189 19.90 -13.42 0.40
N PHE A 190 18.98 -12.74 -0.27
CA PHE A 190 18.53 -13.12 -1.62
C PHE A 190 19.66 -13.06 -2.66
N LYS A 191 20.50 -12.00 -2.61
CA LYS A 191 21.66 -11.87 -3.51
C LYS A 191 22.74 -12.91 -3.20
N GLU A 192 22.95 -13.25 -1.93
CA GLU A 192 23.88 -14.31 -1.54
C GLU A 192 23.39 -15.70 -1.96
N GLN A 193 22.09 -15.96 -1.85
CA GLN A 193 21.43 -17.16 -2.36
C GLN A 193 21.65 -17.28 -3.87
N GLN A 194 21.37 -16.21 -4.63
CA GLN A 194 21.61 -16.19 -6.07
C GLN A 194 23.09 -16.41 -6.42
N ARG A 195 24.01 -15.80 -5.66
CA ARG A 195 25.45 -16.00 -5.87
C ARG A 195 25.84 -17.45 -5.62
N ARG A 196 25.33 -18.09 -4.56
CA ARG A 196 25.55 -19.52 -4.28
C ARG A 196 25.02 -20.40 -5.41
N ASP A 197 23.82 -20.12 -5.92
CA ASP A 197 23.22 -20.89 -7.02
C ASP A 197 23.97 -20.72 -8.33
N LEU A 198 24.37 -19.48 -8.68
CA LEU A 198 25.19 -19.22 -9.87
C LEU A 198 26.56 -19.90 -9.76
N GLN A 199 27.19 -19.85 -8.59
CA GLN A 199 28.48 -20.50 -8.36
C GLN A 199 28.35 -22.03 -8.49
N SER A 200 27.32 -22.63 -7.91
CA SER A 200 27.05 -24.07 -8.04
C SER A 200 26.76 -24.46 -9.50
N LYS A 201 25.99 -23.66 -10.23
CA LYS A 201 25.73 -23.86 -11.66
C LYS A 201 27.02 -23.75 -12.49
N TYR A 202 27.88 -22.78 -12.19
CA TYR A 202 29.18 -22.61 -12.84
C TYR A 202 30.11 -23.80 -12.61
N ASP A 203 30.23 -24.25 -11.36
CA ASP A 203 31.10 -25.39 -11.00
C ASP A 203 30.59 -26.71 -11.62
N LYS A 204 29.27 -26.90 -11.70
CA LYS A 204 28.63 -28.06 -12.35
C LYS A 204 28.72 -28.02 -13.88
N LEU A 205 28.58 -26.84 -14.50
CA LEU A 205 28.79 -26.64 -15.95
C LEU A 205 30.25 -26.93 -16.35
N LYS A 206 31.20 -26.49 -15.52
CA LYS A 206 32.63 -26.79 -15.68
C LYS A 206 32.93 -28.30 -15.59
N ALA A 207 32.11 -29.07 -14.87
CA ALA A 207 32.25 -30.51 -14.70
C ALA A 207 31.56 -31.37 -15.79
N GLY A 208 30.94 -30.77 -16.82
CA GLY A 208 30.42 -31.49 -17.99
C GLY A 208 29.15 -32.35 -17.78
N LYS A 209 28.38 -32.12 -16.70
CA LYS A 209 27.17 -32.90 -16.36
C LYS A 209 25.85 -32.21 -16.76
N THR A 210 25.66 -31.94 -18.05
CA THR A 210 24.53 -31.16 -18.57
C THR A 210 23.15 -31.78 -18.31
N GLU A 211 23.05 -33.11 -18.24
CA GLU A 211 21.76 -33.80 -18.10
C GLU A 211 21.25 -33.85 -16.64
N ASP A 212 22.17 -34.02 -15.67
CA ASP A 212 21.86 -33.91 -14.24
C ASP A 212 21.47 -32.47 -13.87
N ILE A 213 22.10 -31.47 -14.51
CA ILE A 213 21.79 -30.04 -14.31
C ILE A 213 20.33 -29.73 -14.66
N LEU A 214 19.79 -30.28 -15.76
CA LEU A 214 18.42 -30.01 -16.18
C LEU A 214 17.39 -30.65 -15.23
N LYS A 215 17.69 -31.85 -14.71
CA LYS A 215 16.84 -32.53 -13.73
C LYS A 215 16.89 -31.82 -12.38
N ASP A 216 18.08 -31.48 -11.89
CA ASP A 216 18.28 -30.72 -10.64
C ASP A 216 17.58 -29.36 -10.71
N ALA A 217 17.75 -28.61 -11.81
CA ALA A 217 17.11 -27.30 -11.97
C ALA A 217 15.58 -27.40 -12.02
N LYS A 218 15.03 -28.48 -12.58
CA LYS A 218 13.58 -28.70 -12.60
C LYS A 218 13.05 -29.05 -11.21
N VAL A 219 13.78 -29.86 -10.45
CA VAL A 219 13.46 -30.18 -9.05
C VAL A 219 13.53 -28.94 -8.17
N GLU A 220 14.57 -28.13 -8.33
CA GLU A 220 14.75 -26.86 -7.61
C GLU A 220 13.62 -25.87 -7.93
N LYS A 221 13.26 -25.70 -9.20
CA LYS A 221 12.10 -24.89 -9.60
C LYS A 221 10.78 -25.37 -8.99
N LEU A 222 10.57 -26.69 -8.92
CA LEU A 222 9.37 -27.25 -8.32
C LEU A 222 9.35 -27.05 -6.80
N LYS A 223 10.49 -27.22 -6.12
CA LYS A 223 10.63 -26.94 -4.68
C LYS A 223 10.33 -25.48 -4.37
N ASN A 224 10.89 -24.55 -5.14
CA ASN A 224 10.63 -23.12 -4.95
C ASN A 224 9.15 -22.79 -5.18
N LYS A 225 8.48 -23.43 -6.16
CA LYS A 225 7.04 -23.27 -6.36
C LYS A 225 6.20 -23.83 -5.21
N ILE A 226 6.63 -24.95 -4.61
CA ILE A 226 5.96 -25.52 -3.43
C ILE A 226 6.13 -24.57 -2.24
N GLU A 227 7.35 -24.13 -1.97
CA GLU A 227 7.63 -23.20 -0.86
C GLU A 227 6.86 -21.87 -1.00
N GLN A 228 6.77 -21.33 -2.23
CA GLN A 228 5.95 -20.15 -2.50
C GLN A 228 4.46 -20.39 -2.26
N ARG A 229 3.96 -21.58 -2.61
CA ARG A 229 2.57 -21.96 -2.38
C ARG A 229 2.28 -22.17 -0.89
N ASP A 230 3.19 -22.79 -0.15
CA ASP A 230 3.06 -23.00 1.28
C ASP A 230 3.02 -21.65 2.01
N LYS A 231 3.96 -20.74 1.69
CA LYS A 231 3.91 -19.35 2.20
C LYS A 231 2.62 -18.62 1.83
N LYS A 232 2.05 -18.88 0.65
CA LYS A 232 0.77 -18.30 0.24
C LYS A 232 -0.40 -18.89 1.04
N ILE A 233 -0.37 -20.19 1.33
CA ILE A 233 -1.35 -20.86 2.18
C ILE A 233 -1.30 -20.25 3.59
N ASP A 234 -0.12 -20.11 4.19
CA ASP A 234 0.04 -19.55 5.53
C ASP A 234 -0.51 -18.12 5.60
N ARG A 235 -0.15 -17.26 4.63
CA ARG A 235 -0.68 -15.88 4.57
C ARG A 235 -2.20 -15.84 4.39
N LEU A 236 -2.76 -16.74 3.57
CA LEU A 236 -4.20 -16.82 3.36
C LEU A 236 -4.92 -17.31 4.61
N GLN A 237 -4.32 -18.22 5.38
CA GLN A 237 -4.82 -18.69 6.67
C GLN A 237 -4.81 -17.54 7.69
N ASP A 238 -3.70 -16.79 7.81
CA ASP A 238 -3.64 -15.63 8.69
C ASP A 238 -4.67 -14.55 8.30
N ARG A 239 -4.87 -14.30 7.00
CA ARG A 239 -5.89 -13.38 6.50
C ARG A 239 -7.30 -13.88 6.85
N LEU A 240 -7.56 -15.18 6.68
CA LEU A 240 -8.84 -15.79 7.01
C LEU A 240 -9.14 -15.67 8.51
N ASP A 241 -8.17 -15.96 9.37
CA ASP A 241 -8.32 -15.88 10.82
C ASP A 241 -8.58 -14.44 11.28
N ASN A 242 -7.86 -13.47 10.73
CA ASN A 242 -8.10 -12.05 10.99
C ASN A 242 -9.47 -11.58 10.49
N ALA A 243 -9.91 -12.04 9.32
CA ALA A 243 -11.23 -11.73 8.78
C ALA A 243 -12.35 -12.33 9.65
N LEU A 244 -12.20 -13.57 10.11
CA LEU A 244 -13.14 -14.22 11.03
C LEU A 244 -13.21 -13.51 12.38
N LEU A 245 -12.08 -13.07 12.91
CA LEU A 245 -12.05 -12.27 14.14
C LEU A 245 -12.80 -10.95 13.98
N ARG A 246 -12.55 -10.23 12.87
CA ARG A 246 -13.28 -9.00 12.54
C ARG A 246 -14.77 -9.25 12.34
N GLU A 247 -15.16 -10.31 11.63
CA GLU A 247 -16.56 -10.69 11.45
C GLU A 247 -17.25 -10.88 12.81
N LYS A 248 -16.59 -11.55 13.75
CA LYS A 248 -17.09 -11.73 15.12
C LYS A 248 -17.20 -10.41 15.88
N GLN A 249 -16.23 -9.50 15.74
CA GLN A 249 -16.29 -8.15 16.32
C GLN A 249 -17.45 -7.34 15.73
N TYR A 250 -17.64 -7.37 14.41
CA TYR A 250 -18.75 -6.69 13.74
C TYR A 250 -20.11 -7.24 14.16
N LYS A 251 -20.27 -8.57 14.25
CA LYS A 251 -21.52 -9.19 14.73
C LYS A 251 -21.87 -8.71 16.12
N LYS A 252 -20.93 -8.76 17.06
CA LYS A 252 -21.13 -8.24 18.42
C LYS A 252 -21.46 -6.75 18.41
N ALA A 253 -20.73 -5.95 17.63
CA ALA A 253 -20.99 -4.53 17.54
C ALA A 253 -22.39 -4.20 17.00
N VAL A 254 -22.87 -4.96 16.00
CA VAL A 254 -24.24 -4.83 15.49
C VAL A 254 -25.27 -5.20 16.57
N GLU A 255 -25.05 -6.28 17.32
CA GLU A 255 -25.91 -6.66 18.46
C GLU A 255 -25.96 -5.55 19.52
N GLU A 256 -24.82 -4.96 19.85
CA GLU A 256 -24.73 -3.87 20.82
C GLU A 256 -25.39 -2.58 20.33
N ILE A 257 -25.22 -2.24 19.05
CA ILE A 257 -25.95 -1.11 18.42
C ILE A 257 -27.47 -1.36 18.48
N GLN A 258 -27.93 -2.59 18.21
CA GLN A 258 -29.36 -2.94 18.31
C GLN A 258 -29.91 -2.85 19.73
N LYS A 259 -29.07 -3.10 20.75
CA LYS A 259 -29.41 -2.91 22.17
C LYS A 259 -29.38 -1.44 22.62
N GLY A 260 -29.01 -0.51 21.74
CA GLY A 260 -28.97 0.93 22.00
C GLY A 260 -27.58 1.54 22.08
N GLY A 261 -26.53 0.77 21.79
CA GLY A 261 -25.15 1.25 21.75
C GLY A 261 -24.93 2.32 20.67
N LYS A 262 -24.05 3.29 20.96
CA LYS A 262 -23.77 4.43 20.06
C LYS A 262 -22.43 4.25 19.37
N ILE A 263 -22.40 4.54 18.07
CA ILE A 263 -21.16 4.57 17.29
C ILE A 263 -20.54 5.95 17.43
N VAL A 264 -19.30 6.01 17.92
CA VAL A 264 -18.53 7.24 18.11
C VAL A 264 -17.17 7.14 17.41
N PRO A 265 -16.55 8.25 17.01
CA PRO A 265 -15.22 8.21 16.41
C PRO A 265 -14.13 7.87 17.44
N LEU A 266 -13.11 7.12 17.00
CA LEU A 266 -11.87 6.90 17.74
C LEU A 266 -10.81 7.90 17.22
N VAL A 267 -10.35 8.81 18.07
CA VAL A 267 -9.55 9.98 17.70
C VAL A 267 -8.18 9.96 18.38
N GLU A 268 -7.11 9.96 17.59
CA GLU A 268 -5.73 9.96 18.09
C GLU A 268 -5.10 11.37 18.13
N GLU A 269 -5.58 12.31 17.31
CA GLU A 269 -5.02 13.67 17.19
C GLU A 269 -6.01 14.82 17.40
N SER A 270 -5.47 16.04 17.54
CA SER A 270 -6.11 17.23 18.13
C SER A 270 -7.24 17.90 17.33
N SER A 271 -7.87 17.24 16.35
CA SER A 271 -9.03 17.80 15.65
C SER A 271 -10.31 17.14 16.17
N PRO A 272 -11.08 17.79 17.07
CA PRO A 272 -12.37 17.27 17.43
C PRO A 272 -13.32 17.39 16.24
N GLY A 273 -13.72 16.25 15.68
CA GLY A 273 -14.96 16.11 14.92
C GLY A 273 -16.16 16.00 15.87
N GLU A 274 -17.19 15.28 15.43
CA GLU A 274 -18.42 14.96 16.18
C GLU A 274 -18.13 14.45 17.61
N GLU A 275 -18.92 14.92 18.58
CA GLU A 275 -18.88 14.47 19.99
C GLU A 275 -20.15 13.66 20.30
N PRO A 276 -20.08 12.63 21.18
CA PRO A 276 -18.91 12.17 21.94
C PRO A 276 -17.89 11.38 21.11
N PHE A 277 -16.63 11.28 21.57
CA PHE A 277 -15.58 10.47 20.92
C PHE A 277 -14.65 9.74 21.92
N VAL A 278 -13.93 8.71 21.45
CA VAL A 278 -13.01 7.88 22.25
C VAL A 278 -11.57 8.13 21.82
N THR A 279 -10.59 7.99 22.71
CA THR A 279 -9.15 8.16 22.40
C THR A 279 -8.24 7.25 23.24
N TYR A 280 -7.08 6.86 22.70
CA TYR A 280 -6.01 6.21 23.48
C TYR A 280 -5.14 7.20 24.28
N SER A 281 -5.26 8.50 24.03
CA SER A 281 -4.43 9.51 24.70
C SER A 281 -5.11 10.04 25.95
N LYS A 282 -4.59 9.64 27.13
CA LYS A 282 -5.05 10.18 28.43
C LYS A 282 -4.90 11.71 28.50
N GLU A 283 -3.81 12.22 27.93
CA GLU A 283 -3.54 13.66 27.84
C GLU A 283 -4.56 14.41 26.96
N LEU A 284 -4.93 13.84 25.80
CA LEU A 284 -5.95 14.40 24.93
C LEU A 284 -7.31 14.38 25.63
N ARG A 285 -7.66 13.25 26.26
CA ARG A 285 -8.88 13.08 27.06
C ARG A 285 -8.98 14.15 28.14
N ASP A 286 -7.94 14.32 28.97
CA ASP A 286 -7.91 15.29 30.07
C ASP A 286 -8.08 16.72 29.58
N ARG A 287 -7.34 17.08 28.52
CA ARG A 287 -7.37 18.41 27.91
C ARG A 287 -8.72 18.74 27.25
N MET A 288 -9.40 17.75 26.70
CA MET A 288 -10.70 17.95 26.06
C MET A 288 -11.84 17.96 27.07
N ARG A 289 -11.77 17.10 28.11
CA ARG A 289 -12.69 17.17 29.26
C ARG A 289 -12.58 18.51 30.00
N SER A 290 -11.38 19.07 30.17
CA SER A 290 -11.22 20.41 30.78
C SER A 290 -11.87 21.53 29.96
N LYS A 291 -12.15 21.28 28.67
CA LYS A 291 -12.89 22.18 27.77
C LYS A 291 -14.39 21.88 27.71
N GLY A 292 -14.89 20.95 28.55
CA GLY A 292 -16.29 20.56 28.60
C GLY A 292 -16.73 19.61 27.48
N LYS A 293 -15.79 18.99 26.75
CA LYS A 293 -16.11 18.02 25.68
C LYS A 293 -16.33 16.62 26.23
N GLU A 294 -17.23 15.88 25.61
CA GLU A 294 -17.57 14.51 26.00
C GLU A 294 -16.60 13.51 25.34
N VAL A 295 -15.52 13.18 26.07
CA VAL A 295 -14.42 12.34 25.58
C VAL A 295 -14.10 11.23 26.57
N TYR A 296 -13.91 10.02 26.06
CA TYR A 296 -13.56 8.85 26.86
C TYR A 296 -12.21 8.28 26.45
N HIS A 297 -11.46 7.76 27.42
CA HIS A 297 -10.30 6.94 27.11
C HIS A 297 -10.79 5.53 26.75
N VAL A 298 -10.09 4.79 25.88
CA VAL A 298 -10.47 3.41 25.52
C VAL A 298 -10.64 2.51 26.75
N ASP A 299 -9.72 2.60 27.72
CA ASP A 299 -9.84 1.87 29.01
C ASP A 299 -11.06 2.27 29.88
N GLU A 300 -11.66 3.44 29.65
CA GLU A 300 -12.82 3.95 30.41
C GLU A 300 -14.15 3.72 29.67
N ALA A 301 -14.08 3.37 28.39
CA ALA A 301 -15.23 3.20 27.52
C ALA A 301 -15.58 1.71 27.43
N GLU A 302 -16.74 1.31 27.95
CA GLU A 302 -17.26 -0.02 27.66
C GLU A 302 -17.77 -0.06 26.22
N GLY A 303 -17.19 -0.95 25.42
CA GLY A 303 -17.58 -1.06 24.02
C GLY A 303 -16.65 -1.87 23.13
N ILE A 304 -16.90 -1.78 21.83
CA ILE A 304 -16.22 -2.56 20.79
C ILE A 304 -15.54 -1.61 19.81
N GLU A 305 -14.23 -1.75 19.68
CA GLU A 305 -13.45 -1.04 18.68
C GLU A 305 -13.67 -1.64 17.28
N LEU A 306 -13.94 -0.77 16.31
CA LEU A 306 -14.17 -1.09 14.91
C LEU A 306 -13.34 -0.17 14.00
N GLY A 307 -12.01 -0.26 14.11
CA GLY A 307 -11.09 0.62 13.37
C GLY A 307 -11.19 2.06 13.87
N GLU A 308 -11.52 3.02 13.00
CA GLU A 308 -11.65 4.44 13.36
C GLU A 308 -12.92 4.79 14.16
N ARG A 309 -13.69 3.78 14.55
CA ARG A 309 -14.94 3.96 15.30
C ARG A 309 -14.96 3.03 16.50
N PHE A 310 -15.71 3.43 17.51
CA PHE A 310 -15.93 2.68 18.73
C PHE A 310 -17.44 2.58 18.97
N VAL A 311 -17.94 1.40 19.32
CA VAL A 311 -19.34 1.19 19.68
C VAL A 311 -19.43 1.19 21.20
N LEU A 312 -19.94 2.28 21.77
CA LEU A 312 -20.17 2.42 23.22
C LEU A 312 -21.42 1.65 23.63
N THR A 313 -21.30 0.79 24.65
CA THR A 313 -22.38 -0.08 25.14
C THR A 313 -23.12 0.49 26.35
N GLU A 314 -22.44 1.28 27.21
CA GLU A 314 -23.07 1.93 28.36
C GLU A 314 -22.93 3.47 28.30
N PHE A 315 -24.02 4.16 28.63
CA PHE A 315 -24.11 5.61 28.77
C PHE A 315 -24.23 5.90 30.28
N GLU A 316 -23.12 6.05 31.01
CA GLU A 316 -23.18 6.84 32.24
C GLU A 316 -23.16 8.30 31.78
N ASP A 317 -24.35 8.93 31.75
CA ASP A 317 -24.50 10.37 31.53
C ASP A 317 -23.44 11.10 32.36
N GLY A 318 -22.63 11.96 31.73
CA GLY A 318 -21.50 12.64 32.38
C GLY A 318 -21.86 13.45 33.63
N GLU A 319 -23.14 13.69 33.90
CA GLU A 319 -23.63 14.26 35.16
C GLU A 319 -23.41 13.34 36.37
N ASP A 320 -23.49 12.02 36.22
CA ASP A 320 -23.39 11.07 37.34
C ASP A 320 -21.94 10.76 37.73
N ILE A 321 -20.99 10.88 36.79
CA ILE A 321 -19.54 10.82 37.09
C ILE A 321 -19.14 12.01 37.96
N ILE A 322 -19.66 13.21 37.70
CA ILE A 322 -19.40 14.41 38.51
C ILE A 322 -20.06 14.29 39.89
N LYS A 323 -21.25 13.67 39.99
CA LYS A 323 -21.90 13.40 41.28
C LYS A 323 -21.12 12.37 42.12
N ARG A 324 -20.65 11.25 41.53
CA ARG A 324 -19.81 10.27 42.24
C ARG A 324 -18.49 10.87 42.75
N TYR A 325 -17.88 11.76 41.96
CA TYR A 325 -16.65 12.44 42.37
C TYR A 325 -16.87 13.44 43.51
N ARG A 326 -18.05 14.08 43.58
CA ARG A 326 -18.43 14.99 44.69
C ARG A 326 -18.88 14.26 45.95
N SER A 327 -19.45 13.06 45.85
CA SER A 327 -19.88 12.25 47.01
C SER A 327 -18.75 11.44 47.65
N SER A 328 -17.57 11.39 47.03
CA SER A 328 -16.38 10.65 47.53
C SER A 328 -15.34 11.55 48.22
N ARG A 329 -15.67 12.83 48.47
CA ARG A 329 -14.84 13.77 49.23
C ARG A 329 -15.47 14.13 50.57
#